data_AF-A0A258I4U9-F1
#
_entry.id   AF-A0A258I4U9-F1
#
_cell.length_a   1.000
_cell.length_b   1.000
_cell.length_c   1.000
_cell.angle_alpha   90.00
_cell.angle_beta   90.00
_cell.angle_gamma   90.00
#
_symmetry.space_group_name_H-M   'P 1'
#
loop_
_entity.id
_entity.type
_entity.pdbx_description
1 polymer ?
#
loop_
_entity_poly.entity_id
_entity_poly.type
_entity_poly.pdbx_seq_one_letter_code
_entity_poly.pdbx_strand_id
1 'polypeptide(L)'
;MFQSDLFPAGEQLPPMPMAYAIGIRVAALLASGRHLTRTDISGLFAEETGVLDWGGAWTIDDYNSAVEIGALLWLRESSRIDLATN
;
A
#
# COMPACT_ATOMS: atom_id res chain seq x y z
N MET A 1 3.89 -25.11 31.24
CA MET A 1 3.22 -24.28 30.22
C MET A 1 4.31 -23.55 29.46
N PHE A 2 4.51 -23.85 28.18
CA PHE A 2 5.44 -23.09 27.33
C PHE A 2 4.72 -21.81 26.88
N GLN A 3 5.13 -20.65 27.38
CA GLN A 3 4.80 -19.38 26.74
C GLN A 3 5.75 -19.22 25.56
N SER A 4 5.16 -19.22 24.37
CA SER A 4 5.86 -18.92 23.13
C SER A 4 5.98 -17.40 22.99
N ASP A 5 7.16 -16.84 23.25
CA ASP A 5 7.51 -15.44 22.96
C ASP A 5 7.75 -15.19 21.45
N LEU A 6 7.42 -16.16 20.57
CA LEU A 6 7.70 -16.10 19.13
C LEU A 6 6.84 -15.09 18.36
N PHE A 7 5.75 -14.60 18.95
CA PHE A 7 4.89 -13.60 18.31
C PHE A 7 4.55 -12.53 19.33
N PRO A 8 5.08 -11.29 19.21
CA PRO A 8 4.66 -10.21 20.09
C PRO A 8 3.15 -10.03 19.98
N ALA A 9 2.49 -9.78 21.12
CA ALA A 9 1.07 -9.48 21.18
C ALA A 9 0.76 -8.39 20.15
N GLY A 10 -0.20 -8.70 19.27
CA GLY A 10 -0.44 -7.98 18.02
C GLY A 10 -0.23 -6.48 18.15
N GLU A 11 0.72 -5.97 17.36
CA GLU A 11 0.83 -4.54 17.12
C GLU A 11 -0.58 -4.03 16.80
N GLN A 12 -1.03 -3.03 17.55
CA GLN A 12 -2.25 -2.30 17.20
C GLN A 12 -2.13 -1.95 15.73
N LEU A 13 -3.03 -2.49 14.89
CA LEU A 13 -3.10 -2.11 13.48
C LEU A 13 -3.10 -0.57 13.46
N PRO A 14 -2.07 0.07 12.86
CA PRO A 14 -1.97 1.51 12.89
C PRO A 14 -3.24 2.13 12.31
N PRO A 15 -3.63 3.36 12.72
CA PRO A 15 -4.62 4.14 11.98
C PRO A 15 -4.26 4.06 10.49
N MET A 16 -5.22 3.69 9.61
CA MET A 16 -4.96 3.12 8.26
C MET A 16 -3.55 3.49 7.77
N PRO A 17 -2.60 2.53 7.75
CA PRO A 17 -1.21 2.85 7.47
C PRO A 17 -1.16 3.74 6.23
N MET A 18 -0.41 4.84 6.27
CA MET A 18 -0.30 5.78 5.13
C MET A 18 -0.11 5.03 3.81
N ALA A 19 0.68 3.96 3.83
CA ALA A 19 0.86 3.04 2.71
C ALA A 19 -0.46 2.47 2.14
N TYR A 20 -1.42 2.09 2.99
CA TYR A 20 -2.74 1.62 2.56
C TYR A 20 -3.57 2.74 1.93
N ALA A 21 -3.58 3.94 2.51
CA ALA A 21 -4.29 5.09 1.95
C ALA A 21 -3.74 5.46 0.56
N ILE A 22 -2.42 5.52 0.42
CA ILE A 22 -1.75 5.71 -0.87
C ILE A 22 -2.04 4.52 -1.80
N GLY A 23 -2.04 3.29 -1.30
CA GLY A 23 -2.33 2.07 -2.06
C GLY A 23 -3.70 2.07 -2.72
N ILE A 24 -4.75 2.55 -2.03
CA ILE A 24 -6.08 2.74 -2.63
C ILE A 24 -6.00 3.70 -3.84
N ARG A 25 -5.27 4.80 -3.70
CA ARG A 25 -5.12 5.81 -4.76
C ARG A 25 -4.33 5.24 -5.95
N VAL A 26 -3.28 4.46 -5.69
CA VAL A 26 -2.53 3.72 -6.71
C VAL A 26 -3.46 2.77 -7.47
N ALA A 27 -4.26 1.97 -6.75
CA ALA A 27 -5.19 1.02 -7.37
C ALA A 27 -6.21 1.72 -8.29
N ALA A 28 -6.76 2.86 -7.86
CA ALA A 28 -7.70 3.64 -8.65
C ALA A 28 -7.07 4.19 -9.95
N LEU A 29 -5.82 4.67 -9.89
CA LEU A 29 -5.09 5.14 -11.06
C LEU A 29 -4.72 4.00 -12.02
N LEU A 30 -4.36 2.83 -11.50
CA LEU A 30 -4.16 1.63 -12.32
C LEU A 30 -5.47 1.20 -12.99
N ALA A 31 -6.60 1.24 -12.28
CA ALA A 31 -7.92 0.92 -12.82
C ALA A 31 -8.35 1.90 -13.94
N SER A 32 -7.86 3.14 -13.93
CA SER A 32 -8.05 4.09 -15.02
C SER A 32 -7.15 3.82 -16.24
N GLY A 33 -6.37 2.73 -16.23
CA GLY A 33 -5.43 2.38 -17.30
C GLY A 33 -4.16 3.24 -17.34
N ARG A 34 -3.88 4.03 -16.29
CA ARG A 34 -2.70 4.90 -16.25
C ARG A 34 -1.45 4.09 -15.89
N HIS A 35 -0.36 4.34 -16.62
CA HIS A 35 0.97 3.90 -16.21
C HIS A 35 1.50 4.83 -15.11
N LEU A 36 1.94 4.27 -13.99
CA LEU A 36 2.46 5.03 -12.85
C LEU A 36 3.98 4.93 -12.77
N THR A 37 4.62 6.09 -12.76
CA THR A 37 6.05 6.22 -12.49
C THR A 37 6.31 6.37 -10.99
N ARG A 38 7.58 6.24 -10.59
CA ARG A 38 8.01 6.53 -9.23
C ARG A 38 7.63 7.95 -8.79
N THR A 39 7.77 8.94 -9.68
CA THR A 39 7.43 10.33 -9.39
C THR A 39 5.94 10.53 -9.19
N ASP A 40 5.09 9.82 -9.95
CA ASP A 40 3.64 9.88 -9.75
C ASP A 40 3.28 9.39 -8.33
N ILE A 41 3.87 8.28 -7.90
CA ILE A 41 3.61 7.70 -6.57
C ILE A 41 4.19 8.57 -5.46
N SER A 42 5.42 9.08 -5.60
CA SER A 42 5.99 10.07 -4.67
C SER A 42 5.12 11.33 -4.56
N GLY A 43 4.46 11.74 -5.64
CA GLY A 43 3.50 12.84 -5.64
C GLY A 43 2.30 12.57 -4.72
N LEU A 44 1.81 11.33 -4.67
CA LEU A 44 0.74 10.94 -3.74
C LEU A 44 1.19 11.09 -2.28
N PHE A 45 2.43 10.69 -1.96
CA PHE A 45 3.01 10.90 -0.62
C PHE A 45 3.16 12.39 -0.30
N ALA A 46 3.58 13.21 -1.26
CA ALA A 46 3.69 14.65 -1.07
C ALA A 46 2.33 15.30 -0.81
N GLU A 47 1.25 14.82 -1.46
CA GLU A 47 -0.10 15.31 -1.23
C GLU A 47 -0.62 14.96 0.19
N GLU A 48 -0.27 13.79 0.73
CA GLU A 48 -0.67 13.39 2.10
C GLU A 48 0.21 14.03 3.19
N THR A 49 1.51 14.20 2.93
CA THR A 49 2.49 14.55 3.97
C THR A 49 3.10 15.96 3.83
N GLY A 50 2.93 16.59 2.68
CA GLY A 50 3.61 17.84 2.32
C GLY A 50 5.08 17.65 1.93
N VAL A 51 5.61 16.43 1.88
CA VAL A 51 7.05 16.15 1.63
C VAL A 51 7.22 15.21 0.43
N LEU A 52 7.94 15.67 -0.59
CA LEU A 52 8.19 14.91 -1.82
C LEU A 52 9.32 13.88 -1.69
N ASP A 53 10.36 14.17 -0.90
CA ASP A 53 11.51 13.28 -0.76
C ASP A 53 11.35 12.34 0.44
N TRP A 54 11.80 11.10 0.25
CA TRP A 54 11.81 10.09 1.30
C TRP A 54 12.87 10.42 2.38
N GLY A 55 12.69 9.88 3.59
CA GLY A 55 13.60 10.08 4.73
C GLY A 55 13.18 11.19 5.70
N GLY A 56 12.06 11.87 5.43
CA GLY A 56 11.41 12.80 6.34
C GLY A 56 10.07 12.26 6.86
N ALA A 57 9.00 12.55 6.13
CA ALA A 57 7.63 12.18 6.52
C ALA A 57 7.22 10.76 6.08
N TRP A 58 8.00 10.14 5.20
CA TRP A 58 7.79 8.77 4.71
C TRP A 58 9.11 8.13 4.31
N THR A 59 9.12 6.81 4.28
CA THR A 59 10.30 5.98 4.02
C THR A 59 10.17 5.20 2.71
N ILE A 60 11.27 4.58 2.27
CA ILE A 60 11.23 3.65 1.13
C ILE A 60 10.32 2.45 1.42
N ASP A 61 10.24 2.01 2.68
CA ASP A 61 9.38 0.90 3.08
C ASP A 61 7.89 1.27 2.97
N ASP A 62 7.52 2.50 3.32
CA ASP A 62 6.17 3.02 3.11
C ASP A 62 5.79 3.02 1.63
N TYR A 63 6.72 3.45 0.76
CA TYR A 63 6.53 3.45 -0.69
C TYR A 63 6.33 2.04 -1.24
N ASN A 64 7.20 1.10 -0.87
CA ASN A 64 7.11 -0.28 -1.35
C ASN A 64 5.80 -0.92 -0.88
N SER A 65 5.45 -0.72 0.40
CA SER A 65 4.18 -1.18 0.96
C SER A 65 2.98 -0.61 0.21
N ALA A 66 3.00 0.69 -0.13
CA ALA A 66 1.91 1.33 -0.86
C ALA A 66 1.75 0.76 -2.28
N VAL A 67 2.86 0.52 -2.97
CA VAL A 67 2.88 -0.07 -4.32
C VAL A 67 2.34 -1.50 -4.28
N GLU A 68 2.79 -2.32 -3.33
CA GLU A 68 2.34 -3.70 -3.18
C GLU A 68 0.85 -3.77 -2.85
N ILE A 69 0.40 -2.97 -1.88
CA ILE A 69 -1.02 -2.88 -1.52
C ILE A 69 -1.84 -2.43 -2.73
N GLY A 70 -1.42 -1.38 -3.45
CA GLY A 70 -2.14 -0.86 -4.60
C GLY A 70 -2.25 -1.88 -5.73
N ALA A 71 -1.18 -2.63 -6.01
CA ALA A 71 -1.20 -3.71 -6.99
C ALA A 71 -2.14 -4.84 -6.59
N LEU A 72 -2.13 -5.25 -5.31
CA LEU A 72 -3.01 -6.29 -4.79
C LEU A 72 -4.48 -5.88 -4.81
N LEU A 73 -4.80 -4.64 -4.44
CA LEU A 73 -6.15 -4.09 -4.52
C LEU A 73 -6.64 -4.03 -5.97
N TRP A 74 -5.80 -3.56 -6.89
CA TRP A 74 -6.14 -3.54 -8.31
C TRP A 74 -6.37 -4.96 -8.86
N LEU A 75 -5.50 -5.91 -8.53
CA LEU A 75 -5.68 -7.31 -8.94
C LEU A 75 -6.98 -7.89 -8.40
N ARG A 76 -7.28 -7.72 -7.11
CA ARG A 76 -8.51 -8.19 -6.49
C ARG A 76 -9.76 -7.70 -7.23
N GLU A 77 -9.77 -6.45 -7.67
CA GLU A 77 -10.97 -5.80 -8.22
C GLU A 77 -11.03 -5.83 -9.75
N SER A 78 -9.88 -5.92 -10.43
CA SER A 78 -9.78 -5.71 -11.88
C SER A 78 -9.20 -6.90 -12.64
N SER A 79 -8.57 -7.88 -11.97
CA SER A 79 -7.91 -9.01 -12.66
C SER A 79 -8.89 -9.97 -13.35
N ARG A 80 -10.18 -9.93 -12.98
CA ARG A 80 -11.21 -10.87 -13.45
C ARG A 80 -10.80 -12.33 -13.24
N ILE A 81 -9.89 -12.61 -12.30
CA ILE A 81 -9.55 -13.96 -11.88
C ILE A 81 -10.75 -14.48 -11.11
N ASP A 82 -11.46 -15.41 -11.73
CA ASP A 82 -12.51 -16.16 -11.06
C ASP A 82 -11.87 -17.09 -10.02
N LEU A 83 -12.17 -16.85 -8.75
CA LEU A 83 -11.70 -17.68 -7.64
C LEU A 83 -12.67 -18.82 -7.32
N ALA A 84 -13.80 -18.90 -8.04
CA ALA A 84 -14.72 -20.03 -7.92
C ALA A 84 -14.12 -21.25 -8.63
N THR A 85 -13.81 -22.27 -7.85
CA THR A 85 -13.62 -23.63 -8.36
C THR A 85 -15.01 -24.24 -8.61
N ASN A 86 -15.41 -24.35 -9.88
CA ASN A 86 -16.53 -25.22 -10.29
C ASN A 86 -16.24 -26.69 -9.97
#